data_AF-A0A845TGZ0-F1
#
_entry.id   AF-A0A845TGZ0-F1
#
_cell.length_a   1.000
_cell.length_b   1.000
_cell.length_c   1.000
_cell.angle_alpha   90.00
_cell.angle_beta   90.00
_cell.angle_gamma   90.00
#
_symmetry.space_group_name_H-M   'P 1'
#
loop_
_entity.id
_entity.type
_entity.pdbx_description
1 polymer ?
#
loop_
_entity_poly.entity_id
_entity_poly.type
_entity_poly.pdbx_seq_one_letter_code
_entity_poly.pdbx_strand_id
1 'polypeptide(L)'
;HLPGMLAAKTIVPVLGVPVPSKYLRGEDSLLSIVQMPKGIPVATFAIGEAGAANAALAAIAMMATTDDALAAKLEVFRTAQTQVALAMVLPL
;
A
#
# COMPACT_ATOMS: atom_id res chain seq x y z
N HIS A 1 -1.97 -15.98 -0.15
CA HIS A 1 -0.75 -16.83 -0.07
C HIS A 1 0.52 -16.16 -0.57
N LEU A 2 0.59 -15.67 -1.82
CA LEU A 2 1.83 -15.16 -2.44
C LEU A 2 2.64 -14.19 -1.55
N PRO A 3 2.06 -13.12 -0.96
CA PRO A 3 2.84 -12.20 -0.12
C PRO A 3 3.47 -12.88 1.11
N GLY A 4 2.70 -13.70 1.83
CA GLY A 4 3.19 -14.41 3.01
C GLY A 4 4.30 -15.42 2.70
N MET A 5 4.19 -16.14 1.58
CA MET A 5 5.21 -17.11 1.18
C MET A 5 6.50 -16.43 0.70
N LEU A 6 6.41 -15.27 0.05
CA LEU A 6 7.59 -14.46 -0.28
C LEU A 6 8.27 -13.98 1.00
N ALA A 7 7.50 -13.40 1.94
CA ALA A 7 8.03 -12.88 3.21
C ALA A 7 8.73 -13.97 4.04
N ALA A 8 8.27 -15.23 3.96
CA ALA A 8 8.89 -16.35 4.65
C ALA A 8 10.28 -16.74 4.09
N LYS A 9 10.68 -16.22 2.94
CA LYS A 9 11.88 -16.62 2.20
C LYS A 9 12.88 -15.48 2.00
N THR A 10 12.60 -14.28 2.50
CA THR A 10 13.50 -13.13 2.37
C THR A 10 13.40 -12.22 3.59
N ILE A 11 14.45 -11.44 3.81
CA ILE A 11 14.46 -10.33 4.79
C ILE A 11 14.01 -9.01 4.17
N VAL A 12 13.86 -8.96 2.84
CA VAL A 12 13.38 -7.77 2.14
C VAL A 12 11.90 -7.54 2.50
N PRO A 13 11.50 -6.30 2.86
CA PRO A 13 10.10 -6.01 3.19
C PRO A 13 9.13 -6.41 2.08
N VAL A 14 8.05 -7.10 2.44
CA VAL A 14 6.99 -7.51 1.50
C VAL A 14 5.71 -6.71 1.75
N LEU A 15 5.21 -6.09 0.69
CA LEU A 15 4.00 -5.28 0.67
C LEU A 15 2.89 -6.06 -0.05
N GLY A 16 1.84 -6.44 0.68
CA GLY A 16 0.73 -7.24 0.19
C GLY A 16 -0.49 -6.38 -0.16
N VAL A 17 -1.00 -6.55 -1.38
CA VAL A 17 -2.24 -5.89 -1.84
C VAL A 17 -3.30 -6.97 -2.08
N PRO A 18 -4.38 -7.00 -1.29
CA PRO A 18 -5.49 -7.91 -1.54
C PRO A 18 -6.20 -7.59 -2.86
N VAL A 19 -6.37 -8.59 -3.72
CA VAL A 19 -7.12 -8.45 -4.98
C VAL A 19 -8.59 -8.76 -4.71
N PRO A 20 -9.54 -7.96 -5.24
CA PRO A 20 -10.96 -8.25 -5.08
C PRO A 20 -11.31 -9.62 -5.68
N SER A 21 -11.95 -10.47 -4.87
CA SER A 21 -12.48 -11.77 -5.30
C SER A 21 -13.92 -11.63 -5.80
N LYS A 22 -14.35 -12.57 -6.65
CA LYS A 22 -15.67 -12.53 -7.30
C LYS A 22 -16.84 -12.51 -6.32
N TYR A 23 -16.75 -13.28 -5.22
CA TYR A 23 -17.89 -13.51 -4.33
C TYR A 23 -17.75 -12.83 -2.97
N LEU A 24 -16.52 -12.74 -2.45
CA LEU A 24 -16.24 -12.16 -1.13
C LEU A 24 -15.64 -10.75 -1.21
N ARG A 25 -15.62 -10.16 -2.42
CA ARG A 25 -15.17 -8.79 -2.67
C ARG A 25 -13.78 -8.49 -2.10
N GLY A 26 -12.93 -9.53 -1.98
CA GLY A 26 -11.57 -9.44 -1.47
C GLY A 26 -11.40 -9.62 0.04
N GLU A 27 -12.45 -9.90 0.82
CA GLU A 27 -12.32 -10.20 2.25
C GLU A 27 -11.47 -11.45 2.49
N ASP A 28 -11.69 -12.50 1.71
CA ASP A 28 -10.86 -13.70 1.65
C ASP A 28 -9.39 -13.37 1.34
N SER A 29 -9.17 -12.52 0.34
CA SER A 29 -7.82 -12.09 -0.04
C SER A 29 -7.16 -11.28 1.08
N LEU A 30 -7.90 -10.37 1.72
CA LEU A 30 -7.42 -9.56 2.83
C LEU A 30 -6.99 -10.44 4.00
N LEU A 31 -7.88 -11.32 4.46
CA LEU A 31 -7.61 -12.21 5.59
C LEU A 31 -6.47 -13.19 5.29
N SER A 32 -6.32 -13.64 4.03
CA SER A 32 -5.21 -14.51 3.62
C SER A 32 -3.82 -13.83 3.59
N ILE A 33 -3.78 -12.50 3.69
CA ILE A 33 -2.55 -11.70 3.63
C ILE A 33 -2.25 -11.04 4.98
N VAL A 34 -3.25 -10.44 5.64
CA VAL A 34 -3.04 -9.63 6.85
C VAL A 34 -2.84 -10.46 8.12
N GLN A 35 -3.46 -11.64 8.22
CA GLN A 35 -3.46 -12.47 9.43
C GLN A 35 -2.20 -13.35 9.53
N MET A 36 -1.03 -12.79 9.23
CA MET A 36 0.23 -13.52 9.39
C MET A 36 0.53 -13.77 10.87
N PRO A 37 0.99 -14.98 11.24
CA PRO A 37 1.40 -15.27 12.61
C PRO A 37 2.68 -14.51 12.98
N LYS A 38 2.96 -14.44 14.30
CA LYS A 38 4.19 -13.84 14.83
C LYS A 38 5.43 -14.42 14.15
N GLY A 39 6.29 -13.54 13.64
CA GLY A 39 7.61 -13.88 13.10
C GLY A 39 7.79 -13.56 11.62
N ILE A 40 6.74 -13.64 10.80
CA ILE A 40 6.82 -13.39 9.35
C ILE A 40 5.82 -12.27 8.96
N PRO A 41 6.21 -10.99 9.05
CA PRO A 41 5.31 -9.87 8.79
C PRO A 41 5.08 -9.63 7.29
N VAL A 42 3.88 -9.16 6.95
CA VAL A 42 3.54 -8.60 5.62
C VAL A 42 2.82 -7.27 5.84
N ALA A 43 3.33 -6.19 5.23
CA ALA A 43 2.65 -4.90 5.25
C ALA A 43 1.44 -4.95 4.30
N THR A 44 0.22 -4.95 4.85
CA THR A 44 -1.00 -5.16 4.07
C THR A 44 -1.75 -3.85 3.82
N PHE A 45 -2.19 -3.65 2.58
CA PHE A 45 -2.90 -2.43 2.15
C PHE A 45 -4.39 -2.72 1.87
N ALA A 46 -5.14 -1.68 1.50
CA ALA A 46 -6.55 -1.79 1.15
C ALA A 46 -6.79 -2.79 0.00
N ILE A 47 -8.01 -3.31 -0.11
CA ILE A 47 -8.40 -4.19 -1.23
C ILE A 47 -8.42 -3.38 -2.54
N GLY A 48 -7.82 -3.93 -3.60
CA GLY A 48 -7.91 -3.40 -4.97
C GLY A 48 -6.99 -2.21 -5.25
N GLU A 49 -7.43 -1.36 -6.19
CA GLU A 49 -6.59 -0.31 -6.81
C GLU A 49 -6.06 0.71 -5.81
N ALA A 50 -6.88 1.12 -4.84
CA ALA A 50 -6.45 2.04 -3.79
C ALA A 50 -5.28 1.45 -2.97
N GLY A 51 -5.31 0.15 -2.68
CA GLY A 51 -4.22 -0.55 -2.00
C GLY A 51 -2.98 -0.67 -2.87
N ALA A 52 -3.15 -0.92 -4.18
CA ALA A 52 -2.02 -0.97 -5.11
C ALA A 52 -1.28 0.37 -5.18
N ALA A 53 -2.01 1.48 -5.31
CA ALA A 53 -1.42 2.82 -5.28
C ALA A 53 -0.71 3.09 -3.94
N ASN A 54 -1.34 2.76 -2.82
CA ASN A 54 -0.77 3.01 -1.50
C ASN A 54 0.44 2.12 -1.19
N ALA A 55 0.49 0.89 -1.70
CA ALA A 55 1.67 0.03 -1.59
C ALA A 55 2.87 0.64 -2.32
N ALA A 56 2.66 1.18 -3.53
CA ALA A 56 3.70 1.88 -4.26
C ALA A 56 4.18 3.14 -3.52
N LEU A 57 3.26 3.96 -3.02
CA LEU A 57 3.59 5.15 -2.22
C LEU A 57 4.32 4.81 -0.92
N ALA A 58 3.95 3.71 -0.26
CA ALA A 58 4.65 3.23 0.93
C ALA A 58 6.08 2.75 0.60
N ALA A 59 6.28 2.05 -0.52
CA ALA A 59 7.62 1.67 -0.97
C ALA A 59 8.48 2.91 -1.29
N ILE A 60 7.92 3.93 -1.95
CA ILE A 60 8.59 5.21 -2.19
C ILE A 60 8.94 5.88 -0.87
N ALA A 61 8.03 5.90 0.11
CA ALA A 61 8.27 6.48 1.43
C ALA A 61 9.40 5.76 2.19
N MET A 62 9.52 4.43 2.06
CA MET A 62 10.63 3.68 2.62
C MET A 62 11.97 4.09 2.00
N MET A 63 12.04 4.19 0.66
CA MET A 63 13.26 4.60 -0.05
C MET A 63 13.63 6.08 0.21
N ALA A 64 12.63 6.95 0.34
CA ALA A 64 12.80 8.37 0.61
C ALA A 64 13.49 8.67 1.96
N THR A 65 13.57 7.70 2.88
CA THR A 65 14.31 7.87 4.14
C THR A 65 15.81 8.05 3.95
N THR A 66 16.34 7.63 2.79
CA THR A 66 17.76 7.73 2.43
C THR A 66 18.00 8.33 1.05
N ASP A 67 16.95 8.82 0.39
CA ASP A 67 17.00 9.42 -0.95
C ASP A 67 16.24 10.75 -0.95
N ASP A 68 16.98 11.85 -0.80
CA ASP A 68 16.44 13.21 -0.74
C ASP A 68 15.67 13.60 -2.00
N ALA A 69 16.05 13.05 -3.16
CA ALA A 69 15.36 13.33 -4.42
C ALA A 69 13.99 12.64 -4.46
N LEU A 70 13.89 11.41 -3.94
CA LEU A 70 12.60 10.74 -3.76
C LEU A 70 11.75 11.41 -2.68
N ALA A 71 12.37 11.86 -1.58
CA ALA A 71 11.67 12.60 -0.52
C ALA A 71 10.99 13.85 -1.06
N ALA A 72 11.74 14.68 -1.80
CA ALA A 72 11.21 15.88 -2.44
C ALA A 72 10.06 15.57 -3.41
N LYS A 73 10.20 14.52 -4.25
CA LYS A 73 9.12 14.08 -5.17
C LYS A 73 7.85 13.64 -4.42
N LEU A 74 8.00 12.90 -3.33
CA LEU A 74 6.88 12.44 -2.52
C LEU A 74 6.15 13.61 -1.84
N GLU A 75 6.90 14.61 -1.38
CA GLU A 75 6.33 15.84 -0.80
C GLU A 75 5.55 16.65 -1.84
N VAL A 76 6.12 16.85 -3.04
CA VAL A 76 5.43 17.49 -4.17
C VAL A 76 4.13 16.76 -4.52
N PHE A 77 4.18 15.43 -4.61
CA PHE A 77 2.99 14.62 -4.86
C PHE A 77 1.90 14.85 -3.80
N ARG A 78 2.27 14.83 -2.51
CA ARG A 78 1.32 15.04 -1.41
C ARG A 78 0.74 16.45 -1.40
N THR A 79 1.56 17.48 -1.60
CA THR A 79 1.09 18.86 -1.70
C THR A 79 0.09 19.01 -2.85
N ALA A 80 0.34 18.39 -4.01
CA ALA A 80 -0.60 18.39 -5.12
C ALA A 80 -1.94 17.73 -4.75
N GLN A 81 -1.94 16.59 -4.05
CA GLN A 81 -3.17 15.96 -3.57
C GLN A 81 -3.94 16.84 -2.58
N THR A 82 -3.24 17.55 -1.70
CA THR A 82 -3.87 18.53 -0.79
C THR A 82 -4.54 19.65 -1.57
N GLN A 83 -3.90 20.18 -2.61
CA GLN A 83 -4.52 21.23 -3.45
C GLN A 83 -5.77 20.73 -4.17
N VAL A 84 -5.77 19.49 -4.66
CA VAL A 84 -6.96 18.88 -5.28
C VAL A 84 -8.13 18.86 -4.29
N ALA A 85 -7.89 18.43 -3.04
CA ALA A 85 -8.92 18.40 -2.01
C ALA A 85 -9.44 19.81 -1.65
N LEU A 86 -8.54 20.80 -1.51
CA LEU A 86 -8.92 22.19 -1.21
C LEU A 86 -9.73 22.84 -2.33
N ALA A 87 -9.51 22.41 -3.58
CA ALA A 87 -10.23 22.91 -4.75
C ALA A 87 -11.59 22.24 -4.97
N MET A 88 -11.96 21.23 -4.18
CA MET A 88 -13.25 20.57 -4.32
C MET A 88 -14.39 21.52 -3.93
N VAL A 89 -15.36 21.67 -4.83
CA VAL A 89 -16.60 22.43 -4.59
C VAL A 89 -17.74 21.44 -4.42
N LEU A 90 -18.58 21.66 -3.42
CA LEU A 90 -19.77 20.83 -3.21
C LEU A 90 -20.74 21.02 -4.38
N PRO A 91 -21.31 19.93 -4.92
CA PRO A 91 -22.41 20.07 -5.86
C PRO A 91 -23.60 20.72 -5.13
N LEU A 92 -24.13 21.80 -5.72
CA LEU A 92 -25.37 22.46 -5.29
C LEU A 92 -26.58 21.55 -5.50
#